data_AF-A0A3A8GR11-F1
#
_entry.id   AF-A0A3A8GR11-F1
#
_cell.length_a   1.000
_cell.length_b   1.000
_cell.length_c   1.000
_cell.angle_alpha   90.00
_cell.angle_beta   90.00
_cell.angle_gamma   90.00
#
_symmetry.space_group_name_H-M   'P 1'
#
loop_
_entity.id
_entity.type
_entity.pdbx_description
1 polymer ?
#
loop_
_entity_poly.entity_id
_entity_poly.type
_entity_poly.pdbx_seq_one_letter_code
_entity_poly.pdbx_strand_id
1 'polypeptide(L)'
;MFLITLTEKGGGSEQREYPKNEITIGRIAGNDIVLAKGNVSKTHSRIVEKDGRFIIVDMKSTNGTFVNGKKIAGPMVLKPTDQVSIGDYILNVEPLEEEPVDEGYDEEQGEEAYEEEAYEEEEPYEEEEPAPAPAAPSRMPASMAAAMAKNKRKVDPRLERYSRLQKEIHDRLIEYLDLRRMDMDRLGDEELWRRTEKAIRDIIDQMEADQELPGDVDREELLTDVINEALGLGPLEAFLASEEISEIMVNHANQIYIERKGKLTLSEKTFSSNQAVLGVIERIVAPIGRRIDESSPLVDARLKDGSRVNAIIPPLALKGPCITIRKFKKDALKIQDLIKYKTVTAQMAEFLEMCVTARRNIVISGGTGSGKTTTLNIISSFIPEGERIITVEDAAELQLPQDHWVQLESRPPNLEGKGAITIRELVKNCLRMRPDRIVVGECRSGETLDMLQAMNTGHDGSLTTLHANTPRDAIARLETMVLMSGMELPVKAIREQIASAVHLIVQQTRFSDGSRKICFITEVSGMEVDIVTLQDIFYYKQDGFTEDHKVRGRYVASGFVPKFYDELQRKGIPVNMSIFRED
;
A
#
# COMPACT_ATOMS: atom_id res chain seq x y z
N MET A 1 -10.94 32.57 -6.34
CA MET A 1 -12.33 32.06 -6.26
C MET A 1 -13.01 32.18 -7.62
N PHE A 2 -13.98 31.32 -7.96
CA PHE A 2 -14.62 31.33 -9.28
C PHE A 2 -16.05 31.86 -9.22
N LEU A 3 -16.39 32.83 -10.09
CA LEU A 3 -17.77 33.07 -10.52
C LEU A 3 -17.96 32.42 -11.89
N ILE A 4 -18.93 31.51 -12.01
CA ILE A 4 -19.20 30.81 -13.27
C ILE A 4 -20.62 31.04 -13.71
N THR A 5 -20.76 31.61 -14.91
CA THR A 5 -22.02 31.64 -15.64
C THR A 5 -22.10 30.42 -16.54
N LEU A 6 -23.02 29.50 -16.24
CA LEU A 6 -23.32 28.31 -17.03
C LEU A 6 -24.57 28.56 -17.87
N THR A 7 -24.45 28.40 -19.19
CA THR A 7 -25.57 28.50 -20.13
C THR A 7 -25.74 27.17 -20.87
N GLU A 8 -26.92 26.58 -20.77
CA GLU A 8 -27.27 25.40 -21.57
C GLU A 8 -27.86 25.82 -22.93
N LYS A 9 -27.41 25.19 -24.02
CA LYS A 9 -27.93 25.48 -25.36
C LYS A 9 -29.43 25.15 -25.46
N GLY A 10 -30.25 26.19 -25.52
CA GLY A 10 -31.73 26.10 -25.51
C GLY A 10 -32.37 26.09 -24.13
N GLY A 11 -31.59 26.29 -23.06
CA GLY A 11 -32.04 26.41 -21.67
C GLY A 11 -31.76 27.79 -21.08
N GLY A 12 -31.92 27.92 -19.76
CA GLY A 12 -31.58 29.15 -19.02
C GLY A 12 -30.09 29.26 -18.70
N SER A 13 -29.66 30.45 -18.29
CA SER A 13 -28.34 30.69 -17.70
C SER A 13 -28.44 30.70 -16.17
N GLU A 14 -27.46 30.09 -15.51
CA GLU A 14 -27.30 30.13 -14.05
C GLU A 14 -25.90 30.61 -13.67
N GLN A 15 -25.80 31.41 -12.60
CA GLN A 15 -24.52 31.84 -12.02
C GLN A 15 -24.28 31.10 -10.72
N ARG A 16 -23.04 30.62 -10.53
CA ARG A 16 -22.63 29.89 -9.32
C ARG A 16 -21.24 30.32 -8.89
N GLU A 17 -21.08 30.50 -7.58
CA GLU A 17 -19.81 30.82 -6.94
C GLU A 17 -19.16 29.58 -6.37
N TYR A 18 -17.84 29.47 -6.53
CA TYR A 18 -17.05 28.36 -5.99
C TYR A 18 -15.88 28.90 -5.16
N PRO A 19 -15.93 28.78 -3.82
CA PRO A 19 -14.85 29.23 -2.92
C PRO A 19 -13.73 28.18 -2.86
N LYS A 20 -13.19 27.81 -4.02
CA LYS A 20 -12.06 26.88 -4.19
C LYS A 20 -11.10 27.47 -5.23
N ASN A 21 -9.85 27.01 -5.25
CA ASN A 21 -8.84 27.39 -6.26
C ASN A 21 -8.78 26.38 -7.41
N GLU A 22 -9.51 25.27 -7.31
CA GLU A 22 -9.69 24.29 -8.36
C GLU A 22 -11.12 23.76 -8.32
N ILE A 23 -11.71 23.60 -9.50
CA ILE A 23 -13.01 22.98 -9.69
C ILE A 23 -12.98 21.98 -10.84
N THR A 24 -13.78 20.94 -10.70
CA THR A 24 -13.94 19.86 -11.68
C THR A 24 -15.30 19.95 -12.36
N ILE A 25 -15.35 19.62 -13.66
CA ILE A 25 -16.55 19.69 -14.48
C ILE A 25 -16.76 18.33 -15.14
N GLY A 26 -17.95 17.75 -15.02
CA GLY A 26 -18.25 16.46 -15.63
C GLY A 26 -19.67 15.97 -15.39
N ARG A 27 -19.99 14.78 -15.89
CA ARG A 27 -21.37 14.25 -15.87
C ARG A 27 -21.81 13.60 -14.57
N ILE A 28 -20.87 13.14 -13.75
CA ILE A 28 -21.20 12.43 -12.50
C ILE A 28 -21.25 13.40 -11.31
N ALA A 29 -22.00 13.02 -10.27
CA ALA A 29 -22.20 13.82 -9.06
C ALA A 29 -20.93 14.14 -8.25
N GLY A 30 -19.78 13.53 -8.58
CA GLY A 30 -18.50 13.81 -7.93
C GLY A 30 -17.73 15.00 -8.49
N ASN A 31 -18.23 15.69 -9.52
CA ASN A 31 -17.64 16.93 -10.01
C ASN A 31 -18.28 18.15 -9.33
N ASP A 32 -17.53 19.24 -9.19
CA ASP A 32 -18.04 20.50 -8.63
C ASP A 32 -19.16 21.09 -9.52
N ILE A 33 -19.01 20.98 -10.85
CA ILE A 33 -20.04 21.31 -11.83
C ILE A 33 -20.52 20.04 -12.51
N VAL A 34 -21.78 19.67 -12.25
CA VAL A 34 -22.41 18.47 -12.80
C VAL A 34 -23.24 18.80 -14.04
N LEU A 35 -22.77 18.35 -15.20
CA LEU A 35 -23.43 18.55 -16.50
C LEU A 35 -24.00 17.22 -17.01
N ALA A 36 -25.28 16.96 -16.76
CA ALA A 36 -25.89 15.62 -16.84
C ALA A 36 -26.05 15.01 -18.26
N LYS A 37 -25.74 15.76 -19.33
CA LYS A 37 -25.99 15.32 -20.72
C LYS A 37 -24.97 14.33 -21.25
N GLY A 38 -25.42 13.38 -22.08
CA GLY A 38 -24.60 12.28 -22.60
C GLY A 38 -23.37 12.68 -23.41
N ASN A 39 -23.30 13.91 -23.92
CA ASN A 39 -22.13 14.45 -24.60
C ASN A 39 -21.04 15.00 -23.65
N VAL A 40 -21.21 14.84 -22.34
CA VAL A 40 -20.20 15.17 -21.32
C VAL A 40 -19.60 13.90 -20.71
N SER A 41 -18.27 13.80 -20.68
CA SER A 41 -17.53 12.72 -20.02
C SER A 41 -17.75 12.71 -18.49
N LYS A 42 -17.48 11.57 -17.83
CA LYS A 42 -17.67 11.43 -16.38
C LYS A 42 -16.90 12.51 -15.60
N THR A 43 -15.65 12.72 -15.94
CA THR A 43 -14.83 13.88 -15.55
C THR A 43 -14.30 14.46 -16.86
N HIS A 44 -14.74 15.66 -17.22
CA HIS A 44 -14.56 16.23 -18.57
C HIS A 44 -13.40 17.21 -18.61
N SER A 45 -13.41 18.19 -17.71
CA SER A 45 -12.39 19.21 -17.61
C SER A 45 -12.27 19.69 -16.17
N ARG A 46 -11.22 20.48 -15.90
CA ARG A 46 -11.05 21.18 -14.64
C ARG A 46 -10.53 22.59 -14.88
N ILE A 47 -10.91 23.51 -14.01
CA ILE A 47 -10.40 24.89 -14.02
C ILE A 47 -9.59 25.08 -12.74
N VAL A 48 -8.37 25.58 -12.90
CA VAL A 48 -7.44 25.86 -11.80
C VAL A 48 -7.11 27.34 -11.81
N GLU A 49 -7.21 27.98 -10.66
CA GLU A 49 -6.66 29.31 -10.44
C GLU A 49 -5.21 29.18 -9.98
N LYS A 50 -4.29 29.86 -10.68
CA LYS A 50 -2.87 29.93 -10.33
C LYS A 50 -2.35 31.34 -10.63
N ASP A 51 -1.77 31.99 -9.62
CA ASP A 51 -1.18 33.34 -9.72
C ASP A 51 -2.15 34.37 -10.32
N GLY A 52 -3.43 34.35 -9.89
CA GLY A 52 -4.49 35.23 -10.39
C GLY A 52 -4.97 34.93 -11.82
N ARG A 53 -4.56 33.80 -12.42
CA ARG A 53 -4.96 33.37 -13.75
C ARG A 53 -5.76 32.08 -13.70
N PHE A 54 -6.82 31.99 -14.50
CA PHE A 54 -7.63 30.78 -14.63
C PHE A 54 -7.09 29.91 -15.76
N ILE A 55 -6.89 28.62 -15.51
CA ILE A 55 -6.35 27.65 -16.46
C ILE A 55 -7.36 26.51 -16.64
N ILE A 56 -7.86 26.33 -17.86
CA ILE A 56 -8.71 25.19 -18.22
C ILE A 56 -7.84 24.02 -18.68
N VAL A 57 -8.15 22.82 -18.20
CA VAL A 57 -7.48 21.57 -18.59
C VAL A 57 -8.53 20.53 -18.98
N ASP A 58 -8.43 20.00 -20.19
CA ASP A 58 -9.24 18.86 -20.64
C ASP A 58 -8.74 17.55 -19.99
N MET A 59 -9.64 16.79 -19.38
CA MET A 59 -9.30 15.56 -18.64
C MET A 59 -9.38 14.32 -19.53
N LYS A 60 -8.91 14.43 -20.78
CA LYS A 60 -9.03 13.41 -21.84
C LYS A 60 -10.50 13.08 -22.14
N SER A 61 -11.31 14.12 -22.27
CA SER A 61 -12.74 13.98 -22.54
C SER A 61 -12.98 13.39 -23.94
N THR A 62 -14.12 12.72 -24.09
CA THR A 62 -14.49 12.03 -25.34
C THR A 62 -14.75 13.02 -26.47
N ASN A 63 -15.42 14.14 -26.17
CA ASN A 63 -15.82 15.14 -27.16
C ASN A 63 -14.88 16.35 -27.21
N GLY A 64 -14.01 16.52 -26.21
CA GLY A 64 -13.10 17.65 -26.10
C GLY A 64 -13.74 18.87 -25.42
N THR A 65 -12.89 19.64 -24.74
CA THR A 65 -13.17 20.99 -24.27
C THR A 65 -12.78 22.01 -25.34
N PHE A 66 -13.63 23.01 -25.58
CA PHE A 66 -13.38 24.06 -26.56
C PHE A 66 -13.34 25.42 -25.86
N VAL A 67 -12.47 26.31 -26.31
CA VAL A 67 -12.42 27.71 -25.88
C VAL A 67 -12.59 28.58 -27.13
N ASN A 68 -13.60 29.45 -27.14
CA ASN A 68 -13.95 30.30 -28.28
C ASN A 68 -14.09 29.52 -29.60
N GLY A 69 -14.71 28.33 -29.52
CA GLY A 69 -14.93 27.44 -30.66
C GLY A 69 -13.72 26.61 -31.12
N LYS A 70 -12.54 26.79 -30.52
CA LYS A 70 -11.34 25.98 -30.82
C LYS A 70 -11.12 24.92 -29.76
N LYS A 71 -10.88 23.68 -30.17
CA LYS A 71 -10.55 22.57 -29.25
C LYS A 71 -9.18 22.81 -28.62
N ILE A 72 -9.09 22.71 -27.30
CA ILE A 72 -7.80 22.84 -26.61
C ILE A 72 -6.96 21.57 -26.78
N ALA A 73 -5.67 21.73 -27.04
CA ALA A 73 -4.71 20.61 -27.17
C ALA A 73 -3.93 20.35 -25.87
N GLY A 74 -4.01 21.27 -24.89
CA GLY A 74 -3.34 21.22 -23.60
C GLY A 74 -3.93 22.28 -22.66
N PRO A 75 -3.34 22.46 -21.47
CA PRO A 75 -3.73 23.51 -20.53
C PRO A 75 -3.75 24.89 -21.19
N MET A 76 -4.82 25.66 -20.99
CA MET A 76 -5.00 26.97 -21.60
C MET A 76 -5.41 28.00 -20.55
N VAL A 77 -4.74 29.16 -20.55
CA VAL A 77 -5.13 30.29 -19.70
C VAL A 77 -6.38 30.95 -20.29
N LEU A 78 -7.42 31.12 -19.47
CA LEU A 78 -8.68 31.77 -19.82
C LEU A 78 -8.59 33.28 -19.54
N LYS A 79 -9.16 34.06 -20.45
CA LYS A 79 -9.53 35.46 -20.23
C LYS A 79 -10.99 35.54 -19.76
N PRO A 80 -11.39 36.58 -19.00
CA PRO A 80 -12.78 36.72 -18.54
C PRO A 80 -13.82 36.69 -19.67
N THR A 81 -13.46 37.14 -20.87
CA THR A 81 -14.33 37.15 -22.06
C THR A 81 -14.41 35.80 -22.78
N ASP A 82 -13.60 34.81 -22.39
CA ASP A 82 -13.53 33.54 -23.10
C ASP A 82 -14.75 32.67 -22.80
N GLN A 83 -15.28 32.04 -23.85
CA GLN A 83 -16.38 31.09 -23.76
C GLN A 83 -15.83 29.66 -23.81
N VAL A 84 -15.99 28.91 -22.72
CA VAL A 84 -15.62 27.51 -22.64
C VAL A 84 -16.83 26.65 -23.01
N SER A 85 -16.74 25.88 -24.09
CA SER A 85 -17.81 24.97 -24.52
C SER A 85 -17.50 23.53 -24.12
N ILE A 86 -18.45 22.90 -23.42
CA ILE A 86 -18.39 21.50 -22.97
C ILE A 86 -19.72 20.84 -23.35
N GLY A 87 -19.71 20.03 -24.42
CA GLY A 87 -20.94 19.45 -24.96
C GLY A 87 -21.94 20.53 -25.37
N ASP A 88 -23.12 20.52 -24.75
CA ASP A 88 -24.20 21.50 -25.00
C ASP A 88 -24.13 22.74 -24.09
N TYR A 89 -23.10 22.85 -23.26
CA TYR A 89 -22.97 23.91 -22.26
C TYR A 89 -21.89 24.90 -22.65
N ILE A 90 -22.14 26.18 -22.37
CA ILE A 90 -21.19 27.28 -22.47
C ILE A 90 -20.95 27.80 -21.05
N LEU A 91 -19.68 27.92 -20.67
CA LEU A 91 -19.24 28.46 -19.39
C LEU A 91 -18.43 29.73 -19.63
N ASN A 92 -18.70 30.75 -18.82
CA ASN A 92 -17.87 31.94 -18.68
C ASN A 92 -17.34 31.99 -17.26
N VAL A 93 -16.04 32.27 -17.12
CA VAL A 93 -15.33 32.29 -15.85
C VAL A 93 -14.91 33.72 -15.57
N GLU A 94 -15.41 34.27 -14.47
CA GLU A 94 -15.12 35.62 -14.03
C GLU A 94 -14.42 35.57 -12.66
N PRO A 95 -13.44 36.46 -12.41
CA PRO A 95 -12.92 36.66 -11.07
C PRO A 95 -14.02 37.27 -10.20
N LEU A 96 -14.12 36.84 -8.94
CA LEU A 96 -14.90 37.55 -7.94
C LEU A 96 -14.10 38.81 -7.56
N GLU A 97 -14.65 39.99 -7.83
CA GLU A 97 -14.06 41.26 -7.36
C GLU A 97 -14.11 41.28 -5.82
N GLU A 98 -12.96 41.38 -5.17
CA GLU A 98 -12.91 41.72 -3.75
C GLU A 98 -13.13 43.24 -3.62
N GLU A 99 -14.18 43.65 -2.90
CA GLU A 99 -14.29 45.06 -2.48
C GLU A 99 -13.05 45.40 -1.62
N PRO A 100 -12.33 46.50 -1.91
CA PRO A 100 -11.15 46.84 -1.14
C PRO A 100 -11.58 47.15 0.30
N VAL A 101 -11.07 46.36 1.24
CA VAL A 101 -11.14 46.64 2.66
C VAL A 101 -10.22 47.83 2.93
N ASP A 102 -10.84 48.94 3.35
CA ASP A 102 -10.18 50.15 3.84
C ASP A 102 -9.45 49.84 5.15
N GLU A 103 -8.17 49.50 5.07
CA GLU A 103 -7.27 49.45 6.22
C GLU A 103 -6.36 50.67 6.20
N GLY A 104 -6.64 51.57 7.15
CA GLY A 104 -5.91 52.81 7.37
C GLY A 104 -4.43 52.56 7.68
N TYR A 105 -3.58 53.33 6.99
CA TYR A 105 -2.16 53.45 7.26
C TYR A 105 -1.93 54.30 8.51
N ASP A 106 -1.20 53.75 9.49
CA ASP A 106 -0.39 54.55 10.41
C ASP A 106 1.06 54.51 9.91
N GLU A 107 1.61 55.71 9.69
CA GLU A 107 2.99 55.98 9.32
C GLU A 107 3.94 55.71 10.50
N GLU A 108 5.10 55.07 10.26
CA GLU A 108 6.40 55.60 10.71
C GLU A 108 7.59 54.82 10.12
N GLN A 109 8.23 55.51 9.17
CA GLN A 109 9.65 55.59 8.77
C GLN A 109 10.66 54.45 9.03
N GLY A 110 11.37 54.11 7.95
CA GLY A 110 12.72 53.57 7.93
C GLY A 110 13.24 53.45 6.50
N GLU A 111 13.87 54.52 5.98
CA GLU A 111 14.56 54.55 4.68
C GLU A 111 15.79 53.64 4.70
N GLU A 112 16.03 52.89 3.62
CA GLU A 112 17.34 52.85 2.94
C GLU A 112 17.24 52.19 1.55
N ALA A 113 18.01 52.76 0.61
CA ALA A 113 17.86 52.69 -0.84
C ALA A 113 18.49 51.45 -1.51
N TYR A 114 17.95 51.05 -2.66
CA TYR A 114 18.68 50.30 -3.70
C TYR A 114 18.28 50.78 -5.10
N GLU A 115 19.30 50.86 -5.95
CA GLU A 115 19.38 51.54 -7.25
C GLU A 115 18.61 50.82 -8.38
N GLU A 116 18.16 51.61 -9.36
CA GLU A 116 17.59 51.15 -10.64
C GLU A 116 18.69 50.61 -11.57
N GLU A 117 18.51 49.40 -12.10
CA GLU A 117 19.13 48.98 -13.36
C GLU A 117 18.08 48.47 -14.34
N ALA A 118 18.20 48.96 -15.57
CA ALA A 118 17.31 48.80 -16.70
C ALA A 118 17.39 47.40 -17.33
N TYR A 119 16.25 46.87 -17.77
CA TYR A 119 16.19 45.67 -18.61
C TYR A 119 16.38 46.04 -20.09
N GLU A 120 17.42 45.48 -20.70
CA GLU A 120 17.68 45.47 -22.14
C GLU A 120 16.68 44.56 -22.87
N GLU A 121 16.33 44.93 -24.10
CA GLU A 121 15.51 44.16 -25.05
C GLU A 121 16.28 42.92 -25.54
N GLU A 122 15.68 41.73 -25.44
CA GLU A 122 16.16 40.53 -26.16
C GLU A 122 15.32 40.24 -27.42
N GLU A 123 16.04 39.88 -28.48
CA GLU A 123 15.61 39.62 -29.86
C GLU A 123 14.70 38.38 -30.05
N PRO A 124 14.00 38.25 -31.21
CA PRO A 124 12.98 37.22 -31.41
C PRO A 124 13.58 35.85 -31.78
N TYR A 125 13.06 34.80 -31.13
CA TYR A 125 13.39 33.40 -31.41
C TYR A 125 12.84 32.93 -32.77
N GLU A 126 13.70 32.31 -33.58
CA GLU A 126 13.36 31.64 -34.85
C GLU A 126 12.51 30.36 -34.62
N GLU A 127 11.55 30.11 -35.50
CA GLU A 127 10.68 28.92 -35.50
C GLU A 127 11.44 27.66 -35.95
N GLU A 128 11.60 26.66 -35.08
CA GLU A 128 11.90 25.28 -35.48
C GLU A 128 10.63 24.53 -35.91
N GLU A 129 10.68 23.84 -37.06
CA GLU A 129 9.57 23.03 -37.57
C GLU A 129 9.18 21.88 -36.61
N PRO A 130 7.88 21.59 -36.43
CA PRO A 130 7.43 20.57 -35.50
C PRO A 130 7.71 19.15 -36.00
N ALA A 131 8.27 18.32 -35.10
CA ALA A 131 8.44 16.89 -35.29
C ALA A 131 7.11 16.17 -35.62
N PRO A 132 7.13 15.10 -36.44
CA PRO A 132 5.91 14.43 -36.89
C PRO A 132 5.16 13.75 -35.74
N ALA A 133 3.83 13.88 -35.76
CA ALA A 133 2.91 13.37 -34.75
C ALA A 133 3.00 11.83 -34.56
N PRO A 134 2.82 11.31 -33.32
CA PRO A 134 2.83 9.88 -33.05
C PRO A 134 1.65 9.16 -33.73
N ALA A 135 1.95 8.04 -34.37
CA ALA A 135 0.98 7.22 -35.08
C ALA A 135 -0.10 6.65 -34.12
N ALA A 136 -1.34 6.57 -34.64
CA ALA A 136 -2.51 6.00 -33.98
C ALA A 136 -2.24 4.58 -33.41
N PRO A 137 -2.90 4.17 -32.31
CA PRO A 137 -2.61 2.90 -31.66
C PRO A 137 -2.78 1.73 -32.64
N SER A 138 -1.70 1.01 -32.86
CA SER A 138 -1.67 -0.20 -33.67
C SER A 138 -2.63 -1.24 -33.08
N ARG A 139 -3.42 -1.89 -33.95
CA ARG A 139 -4.21 -3.07 -33.58
C ARG A 139 -3.31 -4.05 -32.83
N MET A 140 -3.82 -4.59 -31.71
CA MET A 140 -3.08 -5.56 -30.88
C MET A 140 -2.41 -6.63 -31.76
N PRO A 141 -1.13 -6.95 -31.54
CA PRO A 141 -0.44 -7.98 -32.31
C PRO A 141 -1.20 -9.30 -32.26
N ALA A 142 -1.37 -9.97 -33.41
CA ALA A 142 -2.04 -11.26 -33.48
C ALA A 142 -1.39 -12.31 -32.55
N SER A 143 -0.10 -12.17 -32.24
CA SER A 143 0.63 -12.97 -31.26
C SER A 143 0.15 -12.76 -29.82
N MET A 144 -0.21 -11.53 -29.44
CA MET A 144 -0.80 -11.20 -28.14
C MET A 144 -2.26 -11.67 -28.04
N ALA A 145 -3.04 -11.53 -29.11
CA ALA A 145 -4.39 -12.07 -29.19
C ALA A 145 -4.39 -13.61 -29.11
N ALA A 146 -3.44 -14.26 -29.78
CA ALA A 146 -3.23 -15.72 -29.72
C ALA A 146 -2.69 -16.19 -28.36
N ALA A 147 -1.82 -15.40 -27.70
CA ALA A 147 -1.34 -15.69 -26.34
C ALA A 147 -2.46 -15.55 -25.29
N MET A 148 -3.33 -14.55 -25.43
CA MET A 148 -4.53 -14.40 -24.58
C MET A 148 -5.57 -15.49 -24.86
N ALA A 149 -5.74 -15.90 -26.12
CA ALA A 149 -6.63 -17.02 -26.48
C ALA A 149 -6.11 -18.38 -25.97
N LYS A 150 -4.77 -18.57 -25.91
CA LYS A 150 -4.13 -19.75 -25.34
C LYS A 150 -4.20 -19.84 -23.82
N ASN A 151 -4.48 -18.74 -23.10
CA ASN A 151 -4.45 -18.70 -21.64
C ASN A 151 -5.83 -18.79 -20.96
N LYS A 152 -6.89 -19.17 -21.70
CA LYS A 152 -8.07 -19.78 -21.07
C LYS A 152 -7.68 -21.18 -20.61
N ARG A 153 -6.96 -21.29 -19.48
CA ARG A 153 -6.88 -22.55 -18.74
C ARG A 153 -8.32 -22.98 -18.49
N LYS A 154 -8.77 -24.03 -19.19
CA LYS A 154 -10.03 -24.69 -18.90
C LYS A 154 -9.97 -25.10 -17.43
N VAL A 155 -10.97 -24.70 -16.65
CA VAL A 155 -11.14 -25.21 -15.28
C VAL A 155 -11.18 -26.73 -15.39
N ASP A 156 -10.50 -27.42 -14.47
CA ASP A 156 -10.49 -28.89 -14.50
C ASP A 156 -11.96 -29.38 -14.41
N PRO A 157 -12.44 -30.17 -15.39
CA PRO A 157 -13.81 -30.68 -15.39
C PRO A 157 -14.17 -31.44 -14.12
N ARG A 158 -13.19 -32.04 -13.43
CA ARG A 158 -13.40 -32.72 -12.14
C ARG A 158 -13.77 -31.72 -11.04
N LEU A 159 -13.04 -30.60 -10.96
CA LEU A 159 -13.30 -29.50 -10.02
C LEU A 159 -14.68 -28.86 -10.26
N GLU A 160 -15.07 -28.68 -11.52
CA GLU A 160 -16.41 -28.17 -11.86
C GLU A 160 -17.54 -29.14 -11.48
N ARG A 161 -17.30 -30.45 -11.57
CA ARG A 161 -18.26 -31.48 -11.14
C ARG A 161 -18.37 -31.49 -9.62
N TYR A 162 -17.24 -31.44 -8.93
CA TYR A 162 -17.18 -31.42 -7.46
C TYR A 162 -17.88 -30.17 -6.89
N SER A 163 -17.61 -28.99 -7.43
CA SER A 163 -18.26 -27.74 -7.01
C SER A 163 -19.77 -27.76 -7.21
N ARG A 164 -20.24 -28.40 -8.29
CA ARG A 164 -21.69 -28.60 -8.54
C ARG A 164 -22.33 -29.51 -7.50
N LEU A 165 -21.65 -30.58 -7.11
CA LEU A 165 -22.10 -31.49 -6.07
C LEU A 165 -22.20 -30.78 -4.71
N GLN A 166 -21.18 -30.00 -4.33
CA GLN A 166 -21.21 -29.18 -3.12
C GLN A 166 -22.39 -28.19 -3.14
N LYS A 167 -22.63 -27.54 -4.30
CA LYS A 167 -23.75 -26.61 -4.45
C LYS A 167 -25.10 -27.30 -4.27
N GLU A 168 -25.28 -28.48 -4.85
CA GLU A 168 -26.51 -29.25 -4.72
C GLU A 168 -26.79 -29.64 -3.26
N ILE A 169 -25.76 -30.09 -2.53
CA ILE A 169 -25.89 -30.40 -1.10
C ILE A 169 -26.25 -29.13 -0.31
N HIS A 170 -25.64 -27.98 -0.64
CA HIS A 170 -26.01 -26.70 -0.01
C HIS A 170 -27.46 -26.30 -0.27
N ASP A 171 -27.94 -26.43 -1.50
CA ASP A 171 -29.33 -26.11 -1.86
C ASP A 171 -30.30 -27.01 -1.08
N ARG A 172 -30.01 -28.32 -0.99
CA ARG A 172 -30.78 -29.29 -0.17
C ARG A 172 -30.71 -28.99 1.34
N LEU A 173 -29.56 -28.52 1.84
CA LEU A 173 -29.38 -28.14 3.24
C LEU A 173 -30.26 -26.94 3.60
N ILE A 174 -30.32 -25.92 2.73
CA ILE A 174 -31.17 -24.75 2.93
C ILE A 174 -32.64 -25.20 3.02
N GLU A 175 -33.10 -26.06 2.10
CA GLU A 175 -34.45 -26.61 2.16
C GLU A 175 -34.71 -27.41 3.45
N TYR A 176 -33.76 -28.24 3.87
CA TYR A 176 -33.86 -29.02 5.11
C TYR A 176 -33.99 -28.13 6.36
N LEU A 177 -33.22 -27.04 6.43
CA LEU A 177 -33.22 -26.09 7.54
C LEU A 177 -34.45 -25.18 7.51
N ASP A 178 -34.89 -24.72 6.33
CA ASP A 178 -36.07 -23.88 6.15
C ASP A 178 -37.36 -24.57 6.59
N LEU A 179 -37.47 -25.88 6.33
CA LEU A 179 -38.57 -26.72 6.83
C LEU A 179 -38.65 -26.79 8.36
N ARG A 180 -37.57 -26.42 9.07
CA ARG A 180 -37.43 -26.48 10.54
C ARG A 180 -37.18 -25.12 11.19
N ARG A 181 -37.38 -24.01 10.45
CA ARG A 181 -37.09 -22.61 10.86
C ARG A 181 -37.63 -22.18 12.21
N MET A 182 -38.68 -22.81 12.74
CA MET A 182 -39.32 -22.41 14.00
C MET A 182 -38.45 -22.64 15.26
N ASP A 183 -37.36 -23.41 15.18
CA ASP A 183 -36.52 -23.80 16.33
C ASP A 183 -35.13 -23.13 16.39
N MET A 184 -34.74 -22.31 15.40
CA MET A 184 -33.33 -21.94 15.19
C MET A 184 -32.87 -20.67 15.92
N ASP A 185 -33.75 -19.69 16.16
CA ASP A 185 -33.41 -18.41 16.81
C ASP A 185 -33.02 -18.52 18.30
N ARG A 186 -33.04 -19.73 18.87
CA ARG A 186 -32.80 -20.02 20.30
C ARG A 186 -31.64 -20.98 20.57
N LEU A 187 -30.92 -21.41 19.53
CA LEU A 187 -29.86 -22.41 19.67
C LEU A 187 -28.51 -21.75 19.94
N GLY A 188 -27.68 -22.40 20.77
CA GLY A 188 -26.26 -22.06 20.89
C GLY A 188 -25.43 -22.63 19.73
N ASP A 189 -24.27 -22.03 19.48
CA ASP A 189 -23.37 -22.36 18.35
C ASP A 189 -23.04 -23.87 18.24
N GLU A 190 -22.84 -24.56 19.37
CA GLU A 190 -22.55 -26.00 19.39
C GLU A 190 -23.73 -26.87 18.92
N GLU A 191 -24.96 -26.50 19.27
CA GLU A 191 -26.15 -27.25 18.88
C GLU A 191 -26.49 -27.01 17.40
N LEU A 192 -26.26 -25.79 16.93
CA LEU A 192 -26.36 -25.44 15.51
C LEU A 192 -25.37 -26.24 14.66
N TRP A 193 -24.12 -26.37 15.13
CA TRP A 193 -23.10 -27.17 14.49
C TRP A 193 -23.52 -28.64 14.36
N ARG A 194 -23.90 -29.25 15.49
CA ARG A 194 -24.29 -30.67 15.53
C ARG A 194 -25.50 -30.97 14.64
N ARG A 195 -26.51 -30.08 14.61
CA ARG A 195 -27.69 -30.26 13.76
C ARG A 195 -27.38 -30.10 12.29
N THR A 196 -26.57 -29.10 11.91
CA THR A 196 -26.16 -28.87 10.53
C THR A 196 -25.31 -30.04 10.02
N GLU A 197 -24.34 -30.50 10.82
CA GLU A 197 -23.55 -31.69 10.49
C GLU A 197 -24.44 -32.92 10.27
N LYS A 198 -25.40 -33.17 11.16
CA LYS A 198 -26.34 -34.28 11.01
C LYS A 198 -27.17 -34.14 9.73
N ALA A 199 -27.69 -32.95 9.44
CA ALA A 199 -28.47 -32.71 8.23
C ALA A 199 -27.66 -32.97 6.96
N ILE A 200 -26.40 -32.53 6.91
CA ILE A 200 -25.52 -32.77 5.76
C ILE A 200 -25.24 -34.28 5.62
N ARG A 201 -24.98 -34.99 6.72
CA ARG A 201 -24.83 -36.46 6.70
C ARG A 201 -26.07 -37.15 6.15
N ASP A 202 -27.26 -36.79 6.65
CA ASP A 202 -28.53 -37.35 6.19
C ASP A 202 -28.73 -37.10 4.67
N ILE A 203 -28.38 -35.91 4.16
CA ILE A 203 -28.47 -35.56 2.73
C ILE A 203 -27.50 -36.40 1.89
N ILE A 204 -26.25 -36.55 2.34
CA ILE A 204 -25.24 -37.35 1.64
C ILE A 204 -25.66 -38.83 1.60
N ASP A 205 -26.17 -39.37 2.72
CA ASP A 205 -26.65 -40.76 2.79
C ASP A 205 -27.83 -41.01 1.84
N GLN A 206 -28.74 -40.03 1.74
CA GLN A 206 -29.86 -40.06 0.79
C GLN A 206 -29.35 -40.05 -0.66
N MET A 207 -28.41 -39.17 -1.01
CA MET A 207 -27.81 -39.11 -2.34
C MET A 207 -27.06 -40.39 -2.73
N GLU A 208 -26.45 -41.07 -1.75
CA GLU A 208 -25.80 -42.36 -1.97
C GLU A 208 -26.82 -43.45 -2.29
N ALA A 209 -27.89 -43.52 -1.49
CA ALA A 209 -28.99 -44.45 -1.70
C ALA A 209 -29.67 -44.26 -3.07
N ASP A 210 -29.80 -43.01 -3.51
CA ASP A 210 -30.40 -42.62 -4.79
C ASP A 210 -29.42 -42.72 -5.98
N GLN A 211 -28.17 -43.17 -5.75
CA GLN A 211 -27.10 -43.31 -6.76
C GLN A 211 -26.69 -42.00 -7.45
N GLU A 212 -26.85 -40.88 -6.74
CA GLU A 212 -26.50 -39.53 -7.22
C GLU A 212 -25.03 -39.17 -6.92
N LEU A 213 -24.40 -39.86 -5.96
CA LEU A 213 -23.00 -39.69 -5.60
C LEU A 213 -22.06 -40.48 -6.54
N PRO A 214 -21.09 -39.81 -7.19
CA PRO A 214 -20.08 -40.51 -7.98
C PRO A 214 -19.16 -41.37 -7.13
N GLY A 215 -18.87 -42.60 -7.56
CA GLY A 215 -17.98 -43.50 -6.81
C GLY A 215 -16.51 -43.07 -6.71
N ASP A 216 -16.09 -42.03 -7.45
CA ASP A 216 -14.76 -41.43 -7.36
C ASP A 216 -14.65 -40.31 -6.31
N VAL A 217 -15.77 -39.94 -5.66
CA VAL A 217 -15.81 -38.89 -4.64
C VAL A 217 -15.63 -39.49 -3.25
N ASP A 218 -14.70 -38.93 -2.47
CA ASP A 218 -14.55 -39.27 -1.05
C ASP A 218 -15.67 -38.61 -0.23
N ARG A 219 -16.49 -39.46 0.42
CA ARG A 219 -17.63 -39.05 1.23
C ARG A 219 -17.24 -38.20 2.43
N GLU A 220 -16.18 -38.58 3.14
CA GLU A 220 -15.76 -37.88 4.35
C GLU A 220 -15.11 -36.53 4.00
N GLU A 221 -14.37 -36.47 2.88
CA GLU A 221 -13.86 -35.19 2.36
C GLU A 221 -15.02 -34.25 1.94
N LEU A 222 -15.99 -34.76 1.18
CA LEU A 222 -17.16 -33.97 0.74
C LEU A 222 -17.96 -33.44 1.93
N LEU A 223 -18.23 -34.28 2.92
CA LEU A 223 -18.89 -33.88 4.15
C LEU A 223 -18.13 -32.75 4.86
N THR A 224 -16.82 -32.92 5.03
CA THR A 224 -15.96 -31.92 5.69
C THR A 224 -15.98 -30.59 4.94
N ASP A 225 -15.84 -30.63 3.62
CA ASP A 225 -15.82 -29.43 2.78
C ASP A 225 -17.17 -28.68 2.82
N VAL A 226 -18.30 -29.40 2.76
CA VAL A 226 -19.64 -28.79 2.85
C VAL A 226 -19.91 -28.21 4.24
N ILE A 227 -19.51 -28.91 5.32
CA ILE A 227 -19.63 -28.38 6.69
C ILE A 227 -18.81 -27.10 6.84
N ASN A 228 -17.57 -27.11 6.39
CA ASN A 228 -16.70 -25.93 6.44
C ASN A 228 -17.29 -24.77 5.66
N GLU A 229 -17.89 -25.03 4.50
CA GLU A 229 -18.51 -23.97 3.68
C GLU A 229 -19.80 -23.45 4.33
N ALA A 230 -20.60 -24.32 4.94
CA ALA A 230 -21.83 -23.96 5.64
C ALA A 230 -21.57 -23.15 6.92
N LEU A 231 -20.58 -23.54 7.72
CA LEU A 231 -20.39 -23.03 9.09
C LEU A 231 -19.05 -22.32 9.32
N GLY A 232 -17.97 -22.75 8.66
CA GLY A 232 -16.61 -22.20 8.83
C GLY A 232 -16.18 -21.15 7.80
N LEU A 233 -15.04 -21.31 7.15
CA LEU A 233 -14.53 -20.44 6.07
C LEU A 233 -14.44 -21.19 4.72
N GLY A 234 -15.16 -22.30 4.58
CA GLY A 234 -15.16 -23.14 3.39
C GLY A 234 -13.80 -23.74 3.08
N PRO A 235 -13.38 -23.80 1.80
CA PRO A 235 -12.08 -24.36 1.41
C PRO A 235 -10.89 -23.61 2.03
N LEU A 236 -11.10 -22.39 2.55
CA LEU A 236 -10.04 -21.60 3.19
C LEU A 236 -9.55 -22.23 4.49
N GLU A 237 -10.38 -23.00 5.20
CA GLU A 237 -9.99 -23.66 6.47
C GLU A 237 -8.74 -24.53 6.28
N ALA A 238 -8.73 -25.35 5.25
CA ALA A 238 -7.59 -26.22 4.93
C ALA A 238 -6.32 -25.42 4.60
N PHE A 239 -6.48 -24.27 3.91
CA PHE A 239 -5.35 -23.42 3.55
C PHE A 239 -4.82 -22.61 4.74
N LEU A 240 -5.71 -22.16 5.62
CA LEU A 240 -5.36 -21.46 6.85
C LEU A 240 -4.65 -22.39 7.83
N ALA A 241 -5.06 -23.65 7.92
CA ALA A 241 -4.39 -24.66 8.75
C ALA A 241 -2.98 -25.02 8.25
N SER A 242 -2.70 -24.92 6.95
CA SER A 242 -1.40 -25.34 6.37
C SER A 242 -0.28 -24.32 6.59
N GLU A 243 0.75 -24.66 7.35
CA GLU A 243 1.93 -23.79 7.58
C GLU A 243 2.77 -23.53 6.31
N GLU A 244 2.63 -24.36 5.27
CA GLU A 244 3.35 -24.17 4.01
C GLU A 244 2.77 -23.03 3.13
N ILE A 245 1.53 -22.61 3.41
CA ILE A 245 0.83 -21.57 2.66
C ILE A 245 1.02 -20.22 3.36
N SER A 246 1.49 -19.21 2.62
CA SER A 246 1.69 -17.83 3.11
C SER A 246 0.57 -16.88 2.70
N GLU A 247 -0.02 -17.07 1.52
CA GLU A 247 -1.06 -16.21 0.97
C GLU A 247 -2.14 -17.04 0.26
N ILE A 248 -3.39 -16.57 0.33
CA ILE A 248 -4.56 -17.17 -0.30
C ILE A 248 -5.29 -16.08 -1.09
N MET A 249 -5.58 -16.32 -2.37
CA MET A 249 -6.25 -15.37 -3.26
C MET A 249 -7.44 -16.06 -3.94
N VAL A 250 -8.65 -15.73 -3.50
CA VAL A 250 -9.90 -16.12 -4.15
C VAL A 250 -10.21 -15.06 -5.19
N ASN A 251 -10.01 -15.37 -6.47
CA ASN A 251 -10.32 -14.43 -7.55
C ASN A 251 -11.83 -14.40 -7.86
N HIS A 252 -12.48 -15.54 -7.68
CA HIS A 252 -13.93 -15.79 -7.75
C HIS A 252 -14.17 -17.23 -7.25
N ALA A 253 -15.43 -17.67 -7.11
CA ALA A 253 -15.77 -18.99 -6.53
C ALA A 253 -14.97 -20.16 -7.14
N ASN A 254 -14.83 -20.18 -8.47
CA ASN A 254 -14.17 -21.27 -9.19
C ASN A 254 -12.64 -21.12 -9.34
N GLN A 255 -12.01 -20.16 -8.67
CA GLN A 255 -10.57 -19.93 -8.82
C GLN A 255 -9.92 -19.41 -7.54
N ILE A 256 -9.13 -20.26 -6.92
CA ILE A 256 -8.32 -19.94 -5.73
C ILE A 256 -6.85 -20.15 -6.07
N TYR A 257 -6.03 -19.14 -5.86
CA TYR A 257 -4.57 -19.24 -5.87
C TYR A 257 -4.05 -19.30 -4.44
N ILE A 258 -2.96 -20.04 -4.25
CA ILE A 258 -2.23 -20.10 -2.98
C ILE A 258 -0.75 -19.87 -3.24
N GLU A 259 -0.09 -19.17 -2.34
CA GLU A 259 1.36 -19.06 -2.34
C GLU A 259 1.97 -20.13 -1.43
N ARG A 260 2.81 -21.00 -2.00
CA ARG A 260 3.61 -21.97 -1.25
C ARG A 260 5.09 -21.72 -1.52
N LYS A 261 5.88 -21.54 -0.45
CA LYS A 261 7.35 -21.33 -0.53
C LYS A 261 7.73 -20.24 -1.55
N GLY A 262 6.97 -19.13 -1.59
CA GLY A 262 7.24 -18.00 -2.47
C GLY A 262 6.78 -18.15 -3.93
N LYS A 263 6.05 -19.22 -4.26
CA LYS A 263 5.52 -19.50 -5.60
C LYS A 263 4.00 -19.56 -5.58
N LEU A 264 3.37 -18.83 -6.50
CA LEU A 264 1.92 -18.86 -6.72
C LEU A 264 1.52 -20.11 -7.51
N THR A 265 0.58 -20.88 -6.97
CA THR A 265 0.02 -22.08 -7.58
C THR A 265 -1.51 -22.02 -7.55
N LEU A 266 -2.15 -22.52 -8.61
CA LEU A 266 -3.60 -22.69 -8.63
C LEU A 266 -3.97 -23.85 -7.69
N SER A 267 -4.99 -23.64 -6.86
CA SER A 267 -5.47 -24.62 -5.90
C SER A 267 -6.33 -25.71 -6.56
N GLU A 268 -6.38 -26.86 -5.92
CA GLU A 268 -7.28 -27.98 -6.24
C GLU A 268 -8.63 -27.90 -5.53
N LYS A 269 -8.88 -26.87 -4.70
CA LYS A 269 -10.21 -26.59 -4.13
C LYS A 269 -10.80 -25.28 -4.67
N THR A 270 -12.13 -25.22 -4.67
CA THR A 270 -12.97 -24.11 -5.10
C THR A 270 -14.14 -23.95 -4.13
N PHE A 271 -14.86 -22.83 -4.23
CA PHE A 271 -16.16 -22.67 -3.55
C PHE A 271 -17.29 -23.22 -4.42
N SER A 272 -18.40 -23.62 -3.79
CA SER A 272 -19.58 -24.08 -4.54
C SER A 272 -20.23 -22.97 -5.39
N SER A 273 -20.15 -21.71 -4.92
CA SER A 273 -20.83 -20.57 -5.56
C SER A 273 -20.30 -19.21 -5.10
N ASN A 274 -20.66 -18.15 -5.82
CA ASN A 274 -20.40 -16.77 -5.37
C ASN A 274 -21.13 -16.45 -4.06
N GLN A 275 -22.29 -17.06 -3.81
CA GLN A 275 -23.04 -16.88 -2.57
C GLN A 275 -22.27 -17.44 -1.37
N ALA A 276 -21.58 -18.57 -1.55
CA ALA A 276 -20.74 -19.14 -0.51
C ALA A 276 -19.54 -18.24 -0.17
N VAL A 277 -18.90 -17.65 -1.18
CA VAL A 277 -17.83 -16.67 -0.96
C VAL A 277 -18.37 -15.45 -0.19
N LEU A 278 -19.56 -14.93 -0.54
CA LEU A 278 -20.21 -13.84 0.20
C LEU A 278 -20.48 -14.23 1.67
N GLY A 279 -21.00 -15.43 1.92
CA GLY A 279 -21.24 -15.92 3.28
C GLY A 279 -19.96 -16.09 4.09
N VAL A 280 -18.84 -16.46 3.47
CA VAL A 280 -17.51 -16.44 4.12
C VAL A 280 -17.08 -15.01 4.45
N ILE A 281 -17.22 -14.07 3.51
CA ILE A 281 -16.89 -12.67 3.77
C ILE A 281 -17.69 -12.14 4.96
N GLU A 282 -18.99 -12.41 5.00
CA GLU A 282 -19.89 -11.98 6.09
C GLU A 282 -19.44 -12.52 7.45
N ARG A 283 -19.09 -13.82 7.54
CA ARG A 283 -18.56 -14.44 8.77
C ARG A 283 -17.23 -13.84 9.21
N ILE A 284 -16.40 -13.38 8.27
CA ILE A 284 -15.13 -12.71 8.59
C ILE A 284 -15.38 -11.31 9.17
N VAL A 285 -16.30 -10.54 8.60
CA VAL A 285 -16.49 -9.12 8.97
C VAL A 285 -17.41 -8.91 10.16
N ALA A 286 -18.42 -9.78 10.35
CA ALA A 286 -19.46 -9.60 11.36
C ALA A 286 -18.91 -9.49 12.79
N PRO A 287 -17.96 -10.34 13.26
CA PRO A 287 -17.40 -10.23 14.61
C PRO A 287 -16.63 -8.93 14.88
N ILE A 288 -16.14 -8.27 13.82
CA ILE A 288 -15.33 -7.04 13.91
C ILE A 288 -16.25 -5.80 13.90
N GLY A 289 -17.56 -5.99 13.72
CA GLY A 289 -18.52 -4.91 13.57
C GLY A 289 -18.35 -4.12 12.26
N ARG A 290 -17.67 -4.70 11.26
CA ARG A 290 -17.58 -4.11 9.91
C ARG A 290 -18.75 -4.61 9.05
N ARG A 291 -19.13 -3.79 8.07
CA ARG A 291 -20.18 -4.11 7.10
C ARG A 291 -19.59 -4.09 5.70
N ILE A 292 -20.12 -4.94 4.84
CA ILE A 292 -19.81 -4.96 3.40
C ILE A 292 -21.10 -5.22 2.65
N ASP A 293 -21.43 -4.33 1.73
CA ASP A 293 -22.66 -4.36 0.94
C ASP A 293 -22.45 -3.58 -0.38
N GLU A 294 -23.47 -3.47 -1.21
CA GLU A 294 -23.35 -2.77 -2.51
C GLU A 294 -23.00 -1.28 -2.37
N SER A 295 -23.32 -0.65 -1.23
CA SER A 295 -22.96 0.74 -0.94
C SER A 295 -21.53 0.88 -0.45
N SER A 296 -21.00 -0.17 0.19
CA SER A 296 -19.62 -0.28 0.62
C SER A 296 -19.00 -1.63 0.25
N PRO A 297 -18.60 -1.79 -1.03
CA PRO A 297 -18.20 -3.09 -1.57
C PRO A 297 -16.75 -3.49 -1.27
N LEU A 298 -16.05 -2.76 -0.38
CA LEU A 298 -14.64 -2.95 -0.04
C LEU A 298 -14.50 -3.09 1.47
N VAL A 299 -13.73 -4.07 1.92
CA VAL A 299 -13.44 -4.22 3.35
C VAL A 299 -12.04 -4.78 3.59
N ASP A 300 -11.35 -4.21 4.57
CA ASP A 300 -10.20 -4.83 5.22
C ASP A 300 -10.63 -5.41 6.57
N ALA A 301 -10.05 -6.54 6.96
CA ALA A 301 -10.39 -7.26 8.19
C ALA A 301 -9.20 -8.05 8.72
N ARG A 302 -9.35 -8.58 9.93
CA ARG A 302 -8.41 -9.52 10.55
C ARG A 302 -9.15 -10.77 11.03
N LEU A 303 -8.60 -11.94 10.72
CA LEU A 303 -9.06 -13.20 11.30
C LEU A 303 -8.60 -13.31 12.76
N LYS A 304 -9.19 -14.28 13.49
CA LYS A 304 -8.85 -14.56 14.89
C LYS A 304 -7.38 -14.93 15.11
N ASP A 305 -6.72 -15.50 14.10
CA ASP A 305 -5.30 -15.87 14.12
C ASP A 305 -4.35 -14.70 13.80
N GLY A 306 -4.88 -13.49 13.57
CA GLY A 306 -4.14 -12.30 13.19
C GLY A 306 -3.93 -12.13 11.68
N SER A 307 -4.34 -13.11 10.86
CA SER A 307 -4.21 -13.05 9.40
C SER A 307 -5.01 -11.87 8.83
N ARG A 308 -4.43 -11.16 7.86
CA ARG A 308 -5.06 -10.00 7.23
C ARG A 308 -5.94 -10.44 6.08
N VAL A 309 -7.14 -9.87 5.99
CA VAL A 309 -8.10 -10.14 4.92
C VAL A 309 -8.45 -8.85 4.21
N ASN A 310 -8.39 -8.85 2.89
CA ASN A 310 -9.03 -7.87 2.04
C ASN A 310 -10.13 -8.57 1.24
N ALA A 311 -11.33 -8.00 1.18
CA ALA A 311 -12.41 -8.55 0.39
C ALA A 311 -13.13 -7.46 -0.42
N ILE A 312 -13.56 -7.83 -1.63
CA ILE A 312 -14.25 -6.95 -2.58
C ILE A 312 -15.43 -7.71 -3.15
N ILE A 313 -16.60 -7.09 -3.20
CA ILE A 313 -17.82 -7.70 -3.72
C ILE A 313 -18.33 -6.96 -4.98
N PRO A 314 -19.25 -7.57 -5.75
CA PRO A 314 -19.97 -6.86 -6.80
C PRO A 314 -20.64 -5.58 -6.27
N PRO A 315 -20.76 -4.50 -7.08
CA PRO A 315 -20.47 -4.45 -8.52
C PRO A 315 -18.99 -4.22 -8.89
N LEU A 316 -18.09 -4.02 -7.92
CA LEU A 316 -16.67 -3.77 -8.23
C LEU A 316 -15.94 -5.04 -8.71
N ALA A 317 -16.25 -6.18 -8.09
CA ALA A 317 -15.69 -7.47 -8.47
C ALA A 317 -16.54 -8.15 -9.57
N LEU A 318 -16.30 -7.80 -10.84
CA LEU A 318 -17.13 -8.19 -11.99
C LEU A 318 -17.29 -9.71 -12.21
N LYS A 319 -16.34 -10.53 -11.75
CA LYS A 319 -16.38 -11.99 -11.89
C LYS A 319 -17.04 -12.70 -10.69
N GLY A 320 -17.48 -11.94 -9.69
CA GLY A 320 -17.88 -12.45 -8.39
C GLY A 320 -16.99 -11.89 -7.28
N PRO A 321 -17.40 -12.07 -6.01
CA PRO A 321 -16.63 -11.63 -4.85
C PRO A 321 -15.23 -12.22 -4.84
N CYS A 322 -14.25 -11.43 -4.40
CA CYS A 322 -12.86 -11.85 -4.27
C CYS A 322 -12.32 -11.58 -2.86
N ILE A 323 -11.36 -12.39 -2.44
CA ILE A 323 -10.75 -12.37 -1.12
C ILE A 323 -9.24 -12.53 -1.27
N THR A 324 -8.46 -11.70 -0.60
CA THR A 324 -7.01 -11.89 -0.44
C THR A 324 -6.70 -12.02 1.04
N ILE A 325 -6.11 -13.14 1.43
CA ILE A 325 -5.68 -13.41 2.80
C ILE A 325 -4.16 -13.51 2.83
N ARG A 326 -3.53 -12.65 3.63
CA ARG A 326 -2.11 -12.76 3.97
C ARG A 326 -2.01 -13.35 5.36
N LYS A 327 -1.51 -14.58 5.45
CA LYS A 327 -1.49 -15.33 6.71
C LYS A 327 -0.51 -14.71 7.69
N PHE A 328 -0.91 -14.67 8.95
CA PHE A 328 0.00 -14.34 10.04
C PHE A 328 0.94 -15.53 10.26
N LYS A 329 2.26 -15.29 10.17
CA LYS A 329 3.25 -16.34 10.42
C LYS A 329 3.37 -16.54 11.93
N LYS A 330 3.27 -17.79 12.40
CA LYS A 330 3.41 -18.09 13.83
C LYS A 330 4.87 -18.06 14.31
N ASP A 331 5.82 -18.41 13.44
CA ASP A 331 7.24 -18.39 13.77
C ASP A 331 7.97 -17.23 13.08
N ALA A 332 8.48 -16.31 13.90
CA ALA A 332 9.42 -15.30 13.45
C ALA A 332 10.76 -15.94 13.07
N LEU A 333 11.27 -15.61 11.89
CA LEU A 333 12.64 -15.97 11.49
C LEU A 333 13.64 -15.38 12.48
N LYS A 334 14.77 -16.07 12.67
CA LYS A 334 15.89 -15.62 13.51
C LYS A 334 17.08 -15.21 12.63
N ILE A 335 18.06 -14.54 13.22
CA ILE A 335 19.27 -14.14 12.49
C ILE A 335 20.02 -15.33 11.87
N GLN A 336 20.01 -16.48 12.54
CA GLN A 336 20.61 -17.72 12.05
C GLN A 336 19.98 -18.20 10.74
N ASP A 337 18.68 -17.92 10.53
CA ASP A 337 18.02 -18.24 9.27
C ASP A 337 18.51 -17.34 8.14
N LEU A 338 18.74 -16.04 8.39
CA LEU A 338 19.31 -15.15 7.37
C LEU A 338 20.75 -15.54 6.99
N ILE A 339 21.54 -15.99 7.96
CA ILE A 339 22.89 -16.53 7.71
C ILE A 339 22.78 -17.81 6.86
N LYS A 340 21.90 -18.74 7.22
CA LYS A 340 21.63 -19.98 6.47
C LYS A 340 21.17 -19.69 5.03
N TYR A 341 20.34 -18.68 4.83
CA TYR A 341 19.89 -18.24 3.51
C TYR A 341 20.92 -17.40 2.75
N LYS A 342 22.08 -17.11 3.36
CA LYS A 342 23.13 -16.26 2.80
C LYS A 342 22.64 -14.84 2.45
N THR A 343 21.66 -14.36 3.22
CA THR A 343 21.14 -12.98 3.16
C THR A 343 22.10 -12.01 3.86
N VAL A 344 22.87 -12.51 4.82
CA VAL A 344 23.88 -11.79 5.61
C VAL A 344 24.99 -12.79 6.01
N THR A 345 26.20 -12.32 6.31
CA THR A 345 27.25 -13.15 6.91
C THR A 345 27.15 -13.16 8.44
N ALA A 346 27.88 -14.04 9.12
CA ALA A 346 27.95 -14.05 10.58
C ALA A 346 28.58 -12.75 11.13
N GLN A 347 29.62 -12.23 10.46
CA GLN A 347 30.28 -10.99 10.84
C GLN A 347 29.36 -9.77 10.69
N MET A 348 28.58 -9.71 9.60
CA MET A 348 27.59 -8.65 9.42
C MET A 348 26.44 -8.77 10.43
N ALA A 349 26.05 -9.99 10.81
CA ALA A 349 25.04 -10.21 11.84
C ALA A 349 25.51 -9.73 13.23
N GLU A 350 26.74 -10.08 13.62
CA GLU A 350 27.40 -9.59 14.84
C GLU A 350 27.48 -8.05 14.84
N PHE A 351 27.83 -7.45 13.69
CA PHE A 351 27.84 -6.00 13.54
C PHE A 351 26.45 -5.38 13.79
N LEU A 352 25.39 -5.92 13.17
CA LEU A 352 24.03 -5.41 13.32
C LEU A 352 23.52 -5.54 14.77
N GLU A 353 23.83 -6.65 15.44
CA GLU A 353 23.53 -6.83 16.87
C GLU A 353 24.22 -5.76 17.73
N MET A 354 25.50 -5.48 17.45
CA MET A 354 26.22 -4.40 18.13
C MET A 354 25.61 -3.03 17.85
N CYS A 355 25.14 -2.77 16.63
CA CYS A 355 24.46 -1.51 16.30
C CYS A 355 23.18 -1.30 17.13
N VAL A 356 22.36 -2.35 17.23
CA VAL A 356 21.08 -2.28 17.97
C VAL A 356 21.34 -2.10 19.46
N THR A 357 22.23 -2.89 20.04
CA THR A 357 22.58 -2.82 21.47
C THR A 357 23.28 -1.50 21.84
N ALA A 358 24.07 -0.92 20.93
CA ALA A 358 24.66 0.41 21.07
C ALA A 358 23.69 1.57 20.75
N ARG A 359 22.38 1.30 20.64
CA ARG A 359 21.32 2.30 20.38
C ARG A 359 21.54 3.13 19.12
N ARG A 360 22.04 2.53 18.04
CA ARG A 360 22.13 3.21 16.73
C ARG A 360 20.79 3.20 16.03
N ASN A 361 20.40 4.35 15.48
CA ASN A 361 19.19 4.49 14.67
C ASN A 361 19.42 3.87 13.28
N ILE A 362 18.59 2.89 12.90
CA ILE A 362 18.78 2.12 11.67
C ILE A 362 17.55 2.26 10.77
N VAL A 363 17.82 2.57 9.50
CA VAL A 363 16.82 2.59 8.43
C VAL A 363 17.08 1.39 7.51
N ILE A 364 16.13 0.48 7.39
CA ILE A 364 16.21 -0.63 6.43
C ILE A 364 15.50 -0.22 5.14
N SER A 365 16.24 -0.18 4.04
CA SER A 365 15.73 0.23 2.73
C SER A 365 15.71 -0.92 1.72
N GLY A 366 14.85 -0.83 0.72
CA GLY A 366 14.70 -1.88 -0.29
C GLY A 366 13.38 -1.85 -1.06
N GLY A 367 13.35 -2.53 -2.20
CA GLY A 367 12.15 -2.70 -3.02
C GLY A 367 11.03 -3.51 -2.34
N THR A 368 9.86 -3.55 -2.97
CA THR A 368 8.74 -4.37 -2.49
C THR A 368 9.11 -5.85 -2.47
N GLY A 369 8.75 -6.54 -1.39
CA GLY A 369 9.06 -7.96 -1.23
C GLY A 369 10.55 -8.29 -1.08
N SER A 370 11.43 -7.30 -0.81
CA SER A 370 12.85 -7.56 -0.55
C SER A 370 13.12 -8.21 0.80
N GLY A 371 12.18 -8.10 1.75
CA GLY A 371 12.28 -8.66 3.09
C GLY A 371 12.64 -7.66 4.19
N LYS A 372 12.44 -6.35 3.97
CA LYS A 372 12.73 -5.29 4.95
C LYS A 372 12.12 -5.55 6.32
N THR A 373 10.81 -5.76 6.39
CA THR A 373 10.08 -6.00 7.65
C THR A 373 10.56 -7.27 8.35
N THR A 374 10.97 -8.29 7.58
CA THR A 374 11.59 -9.50 8.15
C THR A 374 12.92 -9.19 8.81
N THR A 375 13.79 -8.43 8.15
CA THR A 375 15.06 -7.98 8.72
C THR A 375 14.84 -7.07 9.91
N LEU A 376 13.88 -6.14 9.83
CA LEU A 376 13.47 -5.26 10.92
C LEU A 376 13.07 -6.08 12.15
N ASN A 377 12.22 -7.09 11.97
CA ASN A 377 11.78 -7.96 13.05
C ASN A 377 12.95 -8.66 13.73
N ILE A 378 13.87 -9.21 12.93
CA ILE A 378 15.04 -9.93 13.42
C ILE A 378 15.97 -8.99 14.20
N ILE A 379 16.33 -7.84 13.63
CA ILE A 379 17.26 -6.94 14.33
C ILE A 379 16.62 -6.30 15.57
N SER A 380 15.29 -6.10 15.57
CA SER A 380 14.56 -5.61 16.74
C SER A 380 14.59 -6.62 17.89
N SER A 381 14.76 -7.92 17.61
CA SER A 381 14.96 -8.94 18.66
C SER A 381 16.29 -8.80 19.40
N PHE A 382 17.25 -8.01 18.89
CA PHE A 382 18.50 -7.69 19.59
C PHE A 382 18.35 -6.54 20.61
N ILE A 383 17.18 -5.90 20.68
CA ILE A 383 16.91 -4.90 21.70
C ILE A 383 16.96 -5.57 23.10
N PRO A 384 17.72 -5.03 24.07
CA PRO A 384 17.79 -5.62 25.41
C PRO A 384 16.43 -5.71 26.12
N GLU A 385 16.20 -6.79 26.88
CA GLU A 385 14.95 -7.06 27.63
C GLU A 385 14.50 -5.95 28.61
N GLY A 386 15.43 -5.13 29.09
CA GLY A 386 15.12 -4.04 30.01
C GLY A 386 14.51 -2.79 29.35
N GLU A 387 14.46 -2.73 28.02
CA GLU A 387 14.00 -1.56 27.27
C GLU A 387 12.52 -1.66 26.92
N ARG A 388 11.76 -0.56 27.12
CA ARG A 388 10.37 -0.47 26.69
C ARG A 388 10.29 -0.18 25.18
N ILE A 389 9.71 -1.11 24.43
CA ILE A 389 9.60 -1.03 22.97
C ILE A 389 8.17 -0.69 22.59
N ILE A 390 8.00 0.31 21.72
CA ILE A 390 6.71 0.60 21.09
C ILE A 390 6.85 0.42 19.58
N THR A 391 6.06 -0.50 19.02
CA THR A 391 5.97 -0.68 17.57
C THR A 391 4.76 0.06 17.01
N VAL A 392 4.91 0.70 15.85
CA VAL A 392 3.84 1.37 15.12
C VAL A 392 3.81 0.85 13.69
N GLU A 393 2.69 0.24 13.29
CA GLU A 393 2.57 -0.39 11.97
C GLU A 393 1.21 -0.08 11.33
N ASP A 394 1.14 -0.08 9.99
CA ASP A 394 -0.18 -0.07 9.31
C ASP A 394 -0.99 -1.31 9.64
N ALA A 395 -0.28 -2.43 9.76
CA ALA A 395 -0.80 -3.68 10.25
C ALA A 395 0.32 -4.35 11.01
N ALA A 396 0.07 -4.74 12.27
CA ALA A 396 1.02 -5.47 13.09
C ALA A 396 1.53 -6.71 12.35
N GLU A 397 2.83 -6.69 12.01
CA GLU A 397 3.61 -7.77 11.43
C GLU A 397 4.82 -8.12 12.30
N LEU A 398 5.28 -7.20 13.14
CA LEU A 398 6.41 -7.42 14.05
C LEU A 398 6.01 -8.37 15.19
N GLN A 399 6.97 -9.21 15.57
CA GLN A 399 6.91 -10.22 16.62
C GLN A 399 8.21 -10.16 17.39
N LEU A 400 8.16 -9.45 18.51
CA LEU A 400 9.30 -9.23 19.38
C LEU A 400 9.24 -10.21 20.57
N PRO A 401 10.34 -10.86 20.93
CA PRO A 401 10.37 -11.78 22.08
C PRO A 401 10.30 -11.07 23.44
N GLN A 402 10.59 -9.77 23.49
CA GLN A 402 10.70 -9.01 24.74
C GLN A 402 9.35 -8.78 25.42
N ASP A 403 9.34 -8.87 26.75
CA ASP A 403 8.12 -8.71 27.55
C ASP A 403 7.57 -7.28 27.54
N HIS A 404 8.46 -6.27 27.58
CA HIS A 404 8.06 -4.86 27.71
C HIS A 404 7.75 -4.20 26.37
N TRP A 405 6.84 -4.82 25.62
CA TRP A 405 6.50 -4.43 24.26
C TRP A 405 5.04 -3.98 24.14
N VAL A 406 4.84 -2.81 23.52
CA VAL A 406 3.52 -2.29 23.13
C VAL A 406 3.40 -2.26 21.62
N GLN A 407 2.35 -2.90 21.09
CA GLN A 407 2.01 -2.85 19.67
C GLN A 407 0.91 -1.83 19.41
N LEU A 408 1.17 -0.92 18.48
CA LEU A 408 0.20 0.04 17.98
C LEU A 408 -0.01 -0.17 16.48
N GLU A 409 -1.27 -0.10 16.06
CA GLU A 409 -1.69 -0.30 14.67
C GLU A 409 -2.47 0.92 14.19
N SER A 410 -2.16 1.38 12.98
CA SER A 410 -2.92 2.45 12.33
C SER A 410 -4.34 1.96 12.03
N ARG A 411 -5.30 2.88 12.05
CA ARG A 411 -6.70 2.59 11.75
C ARG A 411 -7.12 3.39 10.53
N PRO A 412 -7.50 2.76 9.41
CA PRO A 412 -8.09 3.50 8.29
C PRO A 412 -9.42 4.15 8.72
N PRO A 413 -9.88 5.20 8.01
CA PRO A 413 -11.19 5.77 8.28
C PRO A 413 -12.30 4.73 8.13
N ASN A 414 -13.40 4.91 8.86
CA ASN A 414 -14.62 4.16 8.65
C ASN A 414 -15.29 4.55 7.31
N LEU A 415 -16.41 3.91 6.99
CA LEU A 415 -17.15 4.15 5.74
C LEU A 415 -17.63 5.60 5.58
N GLU A 416 -17.79 6.33 6.68
CA GLU A 416 -18.15 7.75 6.69
C GLU A 416 -16.93 8.69 6.59
N GLY A 417 -15.73 8.15 6.35
CA GLY A 417 -14.49 8.91 6.28
C GLY A 417 -13.95 9.37 7.64
N LYS A 418 -14.51 8.90 8.76
CA LYS A 418 -14.19 9.35 10.11
C LYS A 418 -13.35 8.34 10.89
N GLY A 419 -12.69 8.82 11.94
CA GLY A 419 -12.01 7.97 12.91
C GLY A 419 -10.74 7.30 12.38
N ALA A 420 -10.14 7.82 11.31
CA ALA A 420 -8.79 7.43 10.93
C ALA A 420 -7.82 7.73 12.09
N ILE A 421 -6.87 6.83 12.33
CA ILE A 421 -5.72 7.04 13.22
C ILE A 421 -4.49 6.68 12.40
N THR A 422 -3.72 7.68 12.01
CA THR A 422 -2.57 7.54 11.13
C THR A 422 -1.33 7.06 11.89
N ILE A 423 -0.34 6.49 11.19
CA ILE A 423 0.98 6.18 11.77
C ILE A 423 1.58 7.43 12.44
N ARG A 424 1.44 8.60 11.79
CA ARG A 424 1.94 9.87 12.31
C ARG A 424 1.38 10.22 13.68
N GLU A 425 0.07 10.08 13.86
CA GLU A 425 -0.60 10.33 15.15
C GLU A 425 -0.11 9.36 16.22
N LEU A 426 0.06 8.09 15.87
CA LEU A 426 0.59 7.08 16.77
C LEU A 426 2.03 7.38 17.17
N VAL A 427 2.92 7.74 16.24
CA VAL A 427 4.31 8.13 16.53
C VAL A 427 4.36 9.32 17.48
N LYS A 428 3.56 10.37 17.24
CA LYS A 428 3.44 11.52 18.15
C LYS A 428 2.94 11.11 19.54
N ASN A 429 2.02 10.15 19.61
CA ASN A 429 1.53 9.63 20.87
C ASN A 429 2.59 8.78 21.61
N CYS A 430 3.41 8.02 20.87
CA CYS A 430 4.49 7.20 21.44
C CYS A 430 5.43 8.03 22.31
N LEU A 431 5.75 9.25 21.91
CA LEU A 431 6.62 10.16 22.68
C LEU A 431 6.12 10.47 24.10
N ARG A 432 4.83 10.25 24.39
CA ARG A 432 4.22 10.42 25.72
C ARG A 432 4.15 9.13 26.53
N MET A 433 4.48 8.00 25.91
CA MET A 433 4.37 6.65 26.50
C MET A 433 5.67 6.18 27.17
N ARG A 434 6.65 7.10 27.33
CA ARG A 434 8.00 6.84 27.84
C ARG A 434 8.67 5.63 27.16
N PRO A 435 8.80 5.60 25.83
CA PRO A 435 9.52 4.52 25.16
C PRO A 435 11.03 4.64 25.39
N ASP A 436 11.72 3.51 25.48
CA ASP A 436 13.16 3.45 25.24
C ASP A 436 13.45 3.30 23.74
N ARG A 437 12.58 2.57 23.02
CA ARG A 437 12.69 2.32 21.59
C ARG A 437 11.37 2.57 20.89
N ILE A 438 11.44 3.26 19.75
CA ILE A 438 10.32 3.37 18.81
C ILE A 438 10.70 2.61 17.54
N VAL A 439 9.84 1.69 17.12
CA VAL A 439 10.01 0.93 15.88
C VAL A 439 8.83 1.20 14.98
N VAL A 440 9.08 1.83 13.83
CA VAL A 440 8.02 2.09 12.84
C VAL A 440 8.14 1.04 11.75
N GLY A 441 7.09 0.25 11.50
CA GLY A 441 7.14 -0.85 10.54
C GLY A 441 7.54 -0.37 9.14
N GLU A 442 6.99 0.76 8.70
CA GLU A 442 7.36 1.40 7.45
C GLU A 442 7.00 2.89 7.47
N CYS A 443 7.95 3.75 7.11
CA CYS A 443 7.69 5.16 6.83
C CYS A 443 7.39 5.36 5.34
N ARG A 444 6.31 6.08 5.04
CA ARG A 444 5.81 6.42 3.69
C ARG A 444 5.46 7.89 3.50
N SER A 445 5.26 8.64 4.58
CA SER A 445 4.82 10.05 4.51
C SER A 445 5.34 10.90 5.69
N GLY A 446 4.55 11.90 6.08
CA GLY A 446 4.93 12.93 7.06
C GLY A 446 5.30 12.44 8.45
N GLU A 447 4.95 11.21 8.84
CA GLU A 447 5.45 10.55 10.06
C GLU A 447 6.97 10.45 10.10
N THR A 448 7.63 10.50 8.94
CA THR A 448 9.09 10.50 8.84
C THR A 448 9.71 11.65 9.62
N LEU A 449 9.11 12.84 9.60
CA LEU A 449 9.61 13.98 10.36
C LEU A 449 9.53 13.73 11.87
N ASP A 450 8.39 13.24 12.35
CA ASP A 450 8.18 12.94 13.77
C ASP A 450 9.12 11.81 14.23
N MET A 451 9.40 10.83 13.35
CA MET A 451 10.37 9.77 13.60
C MET A 451 11.81 10.30 13.69
N LEU A 452 12.23 11.17 12.76
CA LEU A 452 13.56 11.79 12.80
C LEU A 452 13.72 12.68 14.04
N GLN A 453 12.65 13.37 14.46
CA GLN A 453 12.65 14.12 15.72
C GLN A 453 12.80 13.19 16.92
N ALA A 454 12.06 12.08 16.98
CA ALA A 454 12.19 11.08 18.04
C ALA A 454 13.64 10.55 18.14
N MET A 455 14.24 10.21 17.00
CA MET A 455 15.62 9.76 16.87
C MET A 455 16.66 10.77 17.36
N ASN A 456 16.36 12.06 17.30
CA ASN A 456 17.23 13.14 17.80
C ASN A 456 16.93 13.53 19.26
N THR A 457 15.79 13.10 19.83
CA THR A 457 15.27 13.59 21.13
C THR A 457 15.10 12.48 22.15
N GLY A 458 16.17 11.74 22.42
CA GLY A 458 16.25 10.81 23.56
C GLY A 458 15.57 9.45 23.35
N HIS A 459 15.13 9.15 22.12
CA HIS A 459 14.61 7.84 21.71
C HIS A 459 15.59 7.16 20.74
N ASP A 460 16.87 7.20 21.09
CA ASP A 460 17.96 6.63 20.31
C ASP A 460 17.78 5.12 20.14
N GLY A 461 18.31 4.59 19.04
CA GLY A 461 18.18 3.19 18.71
C GLY A 461 16.84 2.83 18.08
N SER A 462 16.11 3.83 17.59
CA SER A 462 14.86 3.66 16.87
C SER A 462 15.11 3.04 15.50
N LEU A 463 14.16 2.22 15.04
CA LEU A 463 14.29 1.40 13.82
C LEU A 463 13.11 1.67 12.89
N THR A 464 13.36 1.69 11.58
CA THR A 464 12.26 1.78 10.60
C THR A 464 12.61 1.12 9.27
N THR A 465 11.61 0.93 8.42
CA THR A 465 11.81 0.58 7.01
C THR A 465 11.29 1.65 6.05
N LEU A 466 11.85 1.69 4.84
CA LEU A 466 11.34 2.51 3.75
C LEU A 466 11.62 1.90 2.37
N HIS A 467 10.95 2.41 1.34
CA HIS A 467 11.19 2.00 -0.05
C HIS A 467 12.24 2.87 -0.74
N ALA A 468 13.39 2.27 -1.03
CA ALA A 468 14.45 2.86 -1.85
C ALA A 468 15.27 1.77 -2.55
N ASN A 469 15.88 2.12 -3.69
CA ASN A 469 16.66 1.19 -4.50
C ASN A 469 18.15 1.19 -4.11
N THR A 470 18.63 2.28 -3.52
CA THR A 470 20.01 2.44 -3.04
C THR A 470 20.03 3.20 -1.70
N PRO A 471 21.14 3.16 -0.92
CA PRO A 471 21.30 3.98 0.28
C PRO A 471 21.18 5.49 -0.01
N ARG A 472 21.68 5.96 -1.15
CA ARG A 472 21.55 7.36 -1.58
C ARG A 472 20.10 7.73 -1.86
N ASP A 473 19.34 6.86 -2.54
CA ASP A 473 17.92 7.06 -2.76
C ASP A 473 17.14 7.07 -1.44
N ALA A 474 17.58 6.32 -0.42
CA ALA A 474 16.94 6.33 0.89
C ALA A 474 16.98 7.72 1.55
N ILE A 475 18.10 8.45 1.42
CA ILE A 475 18.20 9.84 1.89
C ILE A 475 17.22 10.75 1.14
N ALA A 476 17.19 10.69 -0.19
CA ALA A 476 16.26 11.50 -0.99
C ALA A 476 14.79 11.18 -0.68
N ARG A 477 14.49 9.92 -0.37
CA ARG A 477 13.17 9.46 0.05
C ARG A 477 12.78 10.00 1.41
N LEU A 478 13.68 9.98 2.40
CA LEU A 478 13.45 10.58 3.70
C LEU A 478 13.16 12.09 3.56
N GLU A 479 13.95 12.80 2.76
CA GLU A 479 13.75 14.22 2.47
C GLU A 479 12.34 14.49 1.89
N THR A 480 11.96 13.73 0.86
CA THR A 480 10.63 13.84 0.23
C THR A 480 9.51 13.59 1.24
N MET A 481 9.64 12.56 2.07
CA MET A 481 8.62 12.21 3.06
C MET A 481 8.48 13.27 4.17
N VAL A 482 9.58 13.92 4.55
CA VAL A 482 9.53 15.06 5.48
C VAL A 482 8.77 16.24 4.88
N LEU A 483 8.97 16.55 3.59
CA LEU A 483 8.22 17.61 2.90
C LEU A 483 6.70 17.32 2.85
N MET A 484 6.30 16.04 2.83
CA MET A 484 4.89 15.63 2.90
C MET A 484 4.26 15.81 4.29
N SER A 485 5.04 16.22 5.30
CA SER A 485 4.51 16.47 6.65
C SER A 485 3.65 17.74 6.75
N GLY A 486 3.65 18.59 5.72
CA GLY A 486 2.98 19.88 5.71
C GLY A 486 3.71 20.98 6.49
N MET A 487 4.91 20.70 6.99
CA MET A 487 5.79 21.74 7.56
C MET A 487 6.72 22.29 6.48
N GLU A 488 6.79 23.61 6.38
CA GLU A 488 7.73 24.29 5.49
C GLU A 488 9.11 24.38 6.15
N LEU A 489 9.96 23.39 5.87
CA LEU A 489 11.34 23.36 6.33
C LEU A 489 12.29 23.54 5.13
N PRO A 490 13.33 24.38 5.23
CA PRO A 490 14.38 24.44 4.22
C PRO A 490 15.01 23.06 4.03
N VAL A 491 15.25 22.66 2.77
CA VAL A 491 15.82 21.35 2.43
C VAL A 491 17.11 21.06 3.19
N LYS A 492 17.95 22.09 3.39
CA LYS A 492 19.18 21.98 4.18
C LYS A 492 18.90 21.52 5.62
N ALA A 493 17.91 22.12 6.29
CA ALA A 493 17.54 21.75 7.66
C ALA A 493 16.98 20.32 7.73
N ILE A 494 16.28 19.86 6.69
CA ILE A 494 15.81 18.46 6.59
C ILE A 494 17.01 17.51 6.48
N ARG A 495 17.98 17.83 5.63
CA ARG A 495 19.21 17.04 5.46
C ARG A 495 20.05 16.99 6.73
N GLU A 496 20.17 18.12 7.45
CA GLU A 496 20.84 18.19 8.75
C GLU A 496 20.13 17.28 9.77
N GLN A 497 18.78 17.30 9.83
CA GLN A 497 18.03 16.40 10.69
C GLN A 497 18.24 14.92 10.32
N ILE A 498 18.26 14.58 9.04
CA ILE A 498 18.51 13.21 8.57
C ILE A 498 19.93 12.77 8.95
N ALA A 499 20.93 13.61 8.67
CA ALA A 499 22.34 13.32 8.94
C ALA A 499 22.64 13.17 10.44
N SER A 500 21.91 13.89 11.30
CA SER A 500 22.00 13.77 12.75
C SER A 500 21.25 12.55 13.29
N ALA A 501 20.04 12.27 12.76
CA ALA A 501 19.17 11.25 13.31
C ALA A 501 19.56 9.83 12.87
N VAL A 502 19.81 9.64 11.58
CA VAL A 502 20.03 8.31 11.00
C VAL A 502 21.50 7.97 11.12
N HIS A 503 21.82 6.83 11.73
CA HIS A 503 23.20 6.38 11.86
C HIS A 503 23.58 5.38 10.76
N LEU A 504 22.66 4.48 10.42
CA LEU A 504 22.92 3.36 9.52
C LEU A 504 21.77 3.14 8.55
N ILE A 505 22.12 2.83 7.30
CA ILE A 505 21.20 2.36 6.27
C ILE A 505 21.56 0.92 5.91
N VAL A 506 20.58 0.03 6.02
CA VAL A 506 20.70 -1.38 5.64
C VAL A 506 19.90 -1.60 4.37
N GLN A 507 20.57 -1.69 3.22
CA GLN A 507 19.93 -1.86 1.92
C GLN A 507 19.75 -3.34 1.59
N GLN A 508 18.49 -3.74 1.39
CA GLN A 508 18.12 -5.12 1.05
C GLN A 508 17.47 -5.24 -0.33
N THR A 509 17.97 -6.17 -1.13
CA THR A 509 17.53 -6.40 -2.51
C THR A 509 17.05 -7.85 -2.68
N ARG A 510 15.95 -8.01 -3.43
CA ARG A 510 15.51 -9.30 -3.97
C ARG A 510 16.06 -9.46 -5.38
N PHE A 511 16.85 -10.49 -5.61
CA PHE A 511 17.39 -10.81 -6.92
C PHE A 511 16.39 -11.60 -7.78
N SER A 512 16.70 -11.71 -9.07
CA SER A 512 15.87 -12.41 -10.06
C SER A 512 15.67 -13.90 -9.75
N ASP A 513 16.61 -14.53 -9.05
CA ASP A 513 16.52 -15.92 -8.58
C ASP A 513 15.66 -16.08 -7.31
N GLY A 514 15.07 -14.98 -6.83
CA GLY A 514 14.25 -14.94 -5.61
C GLY A 514 15.04 -14.82 -4.32
N SER A 515 16.37 -14.91 -4.36
CA SER A 515 17.21 -14.72 -3.18
C SER A 515 17.13 -13.28 -2.68
N ARG A 516 17.22 -13.11 -1.36
CA ARG A 516 17.20 -11.81 -0.69
C ARG A 516 18.56 -11.60 -0.03
N LYS A 517 19.19 -10.45 -0.26
CA LYS A 517 20.52 -10.13 0.29
C LYS A 517 20.56 -8.71 0.82
N ILE A 518 21.28 -8.51 1.92
CA ILE A 518 21.65 -7.18 2.40
C ILE A 518 22.83 -6.70 1.54
N CYS A 519 22.54 -5.95 0.49
CA CYS A 519 23.54 -5.53 -0.48
C CYS A 519 24.46 -4.43 0.02
N PHE A 520 24.00 -3.59 0.94
CA PHE A 520 24.83 -2.55 1.56
C PHE A 520 24.48 -2.40 3.03
N ILE A 521 25.50 -2.18 3.86
CA ILE A 521 25.38 -1.60 5.20
C ILE A 521 26.23 -0.33 5.17
N THR A 522 25.58 0.82 5.28
CA THR A 522 26.17 2.14 5.01
C THR A 522 26.00 3.01 6.25
N GLU A 523 27.08 3.62 6.73
CA GLU A 523 27.04 4.66 7.78
C GLU A 523 26.65 6.00 7.16
N VAL A 524 25.78 6.74 7.84
CA VAL A 524 25.55 8.17 7.56
C VAL A 524 26.56 8.95 8.39
N SER A 525 27.59 9.49 7.72
CA SER A 525 28.79 10.04 8.39
C SER A 525 28.64 11.50 8.83
N GLY A 526 27.59 12.18 8.36
CA GLY A 526 27.31 13.58 8.60
C GLY A 526 26.85 14.29 7.32
N MET A 527 27.18 15.58 7.22
CA MET A 527 26.84 16.43 6.08
C MET A 527 28.02 17.32 5.73
N GLU A 528 28.36 17.40 4.45
CA GLU A 528 29.34 18.32 3.91
C GLU A 528 28.63 19.31 3.00
N VAL A 529 28.66 20.59 3.38
CA VAL A 529 27.90 21.67 2.74
C VAL A 529 26.41 21.32 2.72
N ASP A 530 25.87 20.88 1.58
CA ASP A 530 24.46 20.54 1.39
C ASP A 530 24.23 19.05 1.07
N ILE A 531 25.27 18.21 1.19
CA ILE A 531 25.23 16.80 0.83
C ILE A 531 25.42 15.93 2.07
N VAL A 532 24.46 15.04 2.33
CA VAL A 532 24.60 13.99 3.36
C VAL A 532 25.67 12.99 2.91
N THR A 533 26.69 12.79 3.74
CA THR A 533 27.81 11.90 3.43
C THR A 533 27.52 10.48 3.87
N LEU A 534 27.79 9.52 2.99
CA LEU A 534 27.52 8.10 3.17
C LEU A 534 28.81 7.32 3.00
N GLN A 535 29.04 6.35 3.88
CA GLN A 535 30.22 5.49 3.82
C GLN A 535 29.81 4.02 3.95
N ASP A 536 30.08 3.23 2.90
CA ASP A 536 29.78 1.81 2.91
C ASP A 536 30.74 1.06 3.84
N ILE A 537 30.19 0.27 4.76
CA ILE A 537 30.93 -0.59 5.68
C ILE A 537 31.04 -1.99 5.06
N PHE A 538 29.90 -2.49 4.57
CA PHE A 538 29.79 -3.76 3.88
C PHE A 538 29.02 -3.59 2.59
N TYR A 539 29.42 -4.30 1.54
CA TYR A 539 28.66 -4.37 0.31
C TYR A 539 28.71 -5.75 -0.33
N TYR A 540 27.67 -6.10 -1.09
CA TYR A 540 27.62 -7.34 -1.85
C TYR A 540 28.12 -7.11 -3.28
N LYS A 541 29.25 -7.72 -3.62
CA LYS A 541 29.80 -7.72 -4.97
C LYS A 541 29.22 -8.89 -5.75
N GLN A 542 28.43 -8.60 -6.77
CA GLN A 542 27.89 -9.62 -7.68
C GLN A 542 28.95 -10.01 -8.74
N ASP A 543 29.25 -11.30 -8.84
CA ASP A 543 30.25 -11.89 -9.76
C ASP A 543 29.60 -12.63 -10.95
N GLY A 544 28.31 -12.34 -11.20
CA GLY A 544 27.50 -12.92 -12.28
C GLY A 544 26.43 -13.91 -11.79
N PHE A 545 26.17 -14.94 -12.59
CA PHE A 545 25.17 -15.97 -12.34
C PHE A 545 25.81 -17.37 -12.46
N THR A 546 25.25 -18.35 -11.75
CA THR A 546 25.59 -19.78 -11.94
C THR A 546 24.90 -20.33 -13.19
N GLU A 547 25.27 -21.55 -13.60
CA GLU A 547 24.61 -22.27 -14.71
C GLU A 547 23.10 -22.41 -14.49
N ASP A 548 22.67 -22.63 -13.24
CA ASP A 548 21.24 -22.66 -12.85
C ASP A 548 20.55 -21.27 -12.77
N HIS A 549 21.13 -20.23 -13.37
CA HIS A 549 20.66 -18.84 -13.30
C HIS A 549 20.52 -18.23 -11.88
N LYS A 550 21.21 -18.78 -10.88
CA LYS A 550 21.25 -18.22 -9.52
C LYS A 550 22.30 -17.12 -9.41
N VAL A 551 22.07 -16.13 -8.56
CA VAL A 551 23.02 -15.04 -8.36
C VAL A 551 24.27 -15.54 -7.64
N ARG A 552 25.43 -15.23 -8.21
CA ARG A 552 26.75 -15.50 -7.62
C ARG A 552 27.39 -14.18 -7.20
N GLY A 553 28.03 -14.18 -6.04
CA GLY A 553 28.71 -13.01 -5.50
C GLY A 553 29.20 -13.26 -4.09
N ARG A 554 29.88 -12.26 -3.53
CA ARG A 554 30.46 -12.28 -2.19
C ARG A 554 30.20 -10.97 -1.45
N TYR A 555 30.11 -11.05 -0.12
CA TYR A 555 30.11 -9.86 0.71
C TYR A 555 31.55 -9.38 0.90
N VAL A 556 31.75 -8.07 0.89
CA VAL A 556 33.06 -7.42 1.01
C VAL A 556 32.95 -6.38 2.12
N ALA A 557 33.88 -6.42 3.08
CA ALA A 557 34.10 -5.33 4.02
C ALA A 557 34.95 -4.26 3.31
N SER A 558 34.57 -2.99 3.43
CA SER A 558 35.27 -1.89 2.74
C SER A 558 36.60 -1.50 3.39
N GLY A 559 36.92 -2.04 4.58
CA GLY A 559 38.02 -1.57 5.43
C GLY A 559 37.64 -0.39 6.32
N PHE A 560 36.47 0.22 6.12
CA PHE A 560 36.01 1.34 6.92
C PHE A 560 35.48 0.89 8.28
N VAL A 561 35.98 1.51 9.36
CA VAL A 561 35.53 1.29 10.73
C VAL A 561 34.58 2.43 11.12
N PRO A 562 33.32 2.13 11.49
CA PRO A 562 32.34 3.15 11.89
C PRO A 562 32.80 3.93 13.11
N LYS A 563 32.47 5.23 13.17
CA LYS A 563 32.93 6.12 14.26
C LYS A 563 32.55 5.59 15.65
N PHE A 564 31.38 5.00 15.78
CA PHE A 564 30.92 4.48 17.06
C PHE A 564 31.68 3.23 17.54
N TYR A 565 32.25 2.44 16.64
CA TYR A 565 33.06 1.28 17.02
C TYR A 565 34.34 1.72 17.73
N ASP A 566 34.98 2.78 17.23
CA ASP A 566 36.13 3.40 17.88
C ASP A 566 35.77 3.97 19.26
N GLU A 567 34.60 4.60 19.39
CA GLU A 567 34.10 5.10 20.67
C GLU A 567 33.85 3.97 21.69
N LEU A 568 33.23 2.88 21.27
CA LEU A 568 33.00 1.71 22.12
C LEU A 568 34.31 1.11 22.60
N GLN A 569 35.29 0.95 21.69
CA GLN A 569 36.62 0.46 22.04
C GLN A 569 37.32 1.38 23.06
N ARG A 570 37.26 2.70 22.87
CA ARG A 570 37.82 3.69 23.81
C ARG A 570 37.13 3.66 25.17
N LYS A 571 35.85 3.32 25.23
CA LYS A 571 35.08 3.11 26.47
C LYS A 571 35.36 1.75 27.12
N GLY A 572 36.23 0.93 26.54
CA GLY A 572 36.57 -0.41 27.05
C GLY A 572 35.49 -1.47 26.79
N ILE A 573 34.52 -1.17 25.93
CA ILE A 573 33.52 -2.15 25.51
C ILE A 573 34.18 -3.05 24.45
N PRO A 574 34.18 -4.38 24.64
CA PRO A 574 34.81 -5.29 23.71
C PRO A 574 34.11 -5.23 22.35
N VAL A 575 34.87 -4.91 21.31
CA VAL A 575 34.39 -4.86 19.92
C VAL A 575 35.30 -5.70 19.03
N ASN A 576 34.70 -6.42 18.09
CA ASN A 576 35.41 -7.28 17.16
C ASN A 576 35.86 -6.49 15.92
N MET A 577 37.09 -5.95 15.95
CA MET A 577 37.61 -5.16 14.83
C MET A 577 37.96 -5.98 13.57
N SER A 578 38.07 -7.32 13.67
CA SER A 578 38.43 -8.11 12.49
C SER A 578 37.28 -8.20 11.47
N ILE A 579 36.04 -7.89 11.85
CA ILE A 579 34.89 -7.92 10.95
C ILE A 579 34.99 -6.93 9.79
N PHE A 580 35.81 -5.87 9.91
CA PHE A 580 35.98 -4.85 8.88
C PHE A 580 37.15 -5.11 7.93
N ARG A 581 37.90 -6.20 8.14
CA ARG A 581 39.00 -6.58 7.24
C ARG A 581 38.43 -7.36 6.05
N GLU A 582 39.00 -7.14 4.87
CA GLU A 582 38.69 -8.00 3.72
C GLU A 582 39.32 -9.38 3.99
N ASP A 583 38.50 -10.44 3.87
CA ASP A 583 38.94 -11.84 4.02
C ASP A 583 39.93 -12.27 2.93
#